data_AF-A0A0A7LGS0-F1
#
_entry.id   AF-A0A0A7LGS0-F1
#
_cell.length_a   1.000
_cell.length_b   1.000
_cell.length_c   1.000
_cell.angle_alpha   90.00
_cell.angle_beta   90.00
_cell.angle_gamma   90.00
#
_symmetry.space_group_name_H-M   'P 1'
#
loop_
_entity.id
_entity.type
_entity.pdbx_description
1 polymer ?
#
loop_
_entity_poly.entity_id
_entity_poly.type
_entity_poly.pdbx_seq_one_letter_code
_entity_poly.pdbx_strand_id
1 'polypeptide(L)'
;MKKGIMIIGHGSRYNYNKWVMEEQKKRLEGKGFRNVYIGFNETTYPLVEDVLEDMVKDGIDHVVAIPFFIACGLHIMRDIPEKLGMPHGANKASVKKKGKNIFIELW
;
A
#
# COMPACT_ATOMS: atom_id res chain seq x y z
N MET A 1 -6.19 -17.58 3.24
CA MET A 1 -5.38 -16.56 2.53
C MET A 1 -6.30 -15.55 1.88
N LYS A 2 -6.46 -14.38 2.51
CA LYS A 2 -7.26 -13.26 2.02
C LYS A 2 -6.30 -12.22 1.46
N LYS A 3 -6.31 -12.06 0.13
CA LYS A 3 -5.44 -11.11 -0.58
C LYS A 3 -6.05 -9.70 -0.61
N GLY A 4 -5.21 -8.68 -0.47
CA GLY A 4 -5.59 -7.28 -0.64
C GLY A 4 -4.57 -6.52 -1.50
N ILE A 5 -5.03 -5.51 -2.22
CA ILE A 5 -4.20 -4.61 -3.02
C ILE A 5 -4.14 -3.27 -2.30
N MET A 6 -2.93 -2.75 -2.07
CA MET A 6 -2.71 -1.38 -1.63
C MET A 6 -2.07 -0.58 -2.76
N ILE A 7 -2.77 0.42 -3.27
CA ILE A 7 -2.18 1.37 -4.20
C ILE A 7 -1.56 2.51 -3.38
N ILE A 8 -0.27 2.78 -3.57
CA ILE A 8 0.49 3.73 -2.76
C ILE A 8 0.79 4.99 -3.57
N GLY A 9 0.13 6.09 -3.23
CA GLY A 9 0.48 7.41 -3.77
C GLY A 9 1.61 8.05 -2.96
N HIS A 10 2.31 9.03 -3.54
CA HIS A 10 3.22 9.87 -2.75
C HIS A 10 2.45 10.71 -1.72
N GLY A 11 1.29 11.24 -2.14
CA GLY A 11 0.52 12.25 -1.43
C GLY A 11 0.96 13.68 -1.79
N SER A 12 0.04 14.63 -1.60
CA SER A 12 0.21 16.03 -2.01
C SER A 12 -0.65 16.94 -1.15
N ARG A 13 -0.26 18.22 -1.07
CA ARG A 13 -1.08 19.27 -0.44
C ARG A 13 -2.37 19.53 -1.21
N TYR A 14 -2.38 19.24 -2.51
CA TYR A 14 -3.57 19.37 -3.36
C TYR A 14 -4.25 18.02 -3.55
N ASN A 15 -5.57 18.04 -3.66
CA ASN A 15 -6.39 16.83 -3.74
C ASN A 15 -6.25 16.03 -5.05
N TYR A 16 -5.51 16.53 -6.05
CA TYR A 16 -5.37 15.86 -7.34
C TYR A 16 -4.72 14.47 -7.22
N ASN A 17 -3.69 14.32 -6.37
CA ASN A 17 -3.07 13.01 -6.16
C ASN A 17 -4.09 12.03 -5.58
N LYS A 18 -4.81 12.44 -4.53
CA LYS A 18 -5.85 11.62 -3.91
C LYS A 18 -6.95 11.23 -4.90
N TRP A 19 -7.45 12.18 -5.68
CA TRP A 19 -8.47 11.93 -6.69
C TRP A 19 -8.03 10.88 -7.71
N VAL A 20 -6.81 10.98 -8.25
CA VAL A 20 -6.27 9.99 -9.19
C VAL A 20 -6.17 8.60 -8.57
N MET A 21 -5.76 8.52 -7.29
CA MET A 21 -5.68 7.26 -6.55
C MET A 21 -7.05 6.63 -6.32
N GLU A 22 -8.06 7.42 -5.95
CA GLU A 22 -9.45 6.97 -5.80
C GLU A 22 -10.02 6.43 -7.13
N GLU A 23 -9.72 7.10 -8.24
CA GLU A 23 -10.11 6.60 -9.57
C GLU A 23 -9.42 5.28 -9.93
N GLN A 24 -8.14 5.10 -9.57
CA GLN A 24 -7.48 3.79 -9.79
C GLN A 24 -8.09 2.69 -8.92
N LYS A 25 -8.43 3.00 -7.68
CA LYS A 25 -9.15 2.07 -6.80
C LYS A 25 -10.48 1.64 -7.42
N LYS A 26 -11.32 2.60 -7.84
CA LYS A 26 -12.60 2.30 -8.51
C LYS A 26 -12.42 1.45 -9.76
N ARG A 27 -11.37 1.70 -10.55
CA ARG A 27 -11.06 0.90 -11.75
C ARG A 27 -10.69 -0.54 -11.42
N LEU A 28 -9.93 -0.78 -10.36
CA LEU A 28 -9.64 -2.14 -9.89
C LEU A 28 -10.91 -2.81 -9.34
N GLU A 29 -11.70 -2.09 -8.55
CA GLU A 29 -12.96 -2.61 -8.03
C GLU A 29 -13.94 -2.98 -9.17
N GLY A 30 -14.05 -2.14 -10.20
CA GLY A 30 -14.84 -2.40 -11.40
C GLY A 30 -14.35 -3.59 -12.23
N LYS A 31 -13.08 -4.01 -12.08
CA LYS A 31 -12.53 -5.24 -12.65
C LYS A 31 -12.74 -6.48 -11.78
N GLY A 32 -13.41 -6.34 -10.63
CA GLY A 32 -13.76 -7.44 -9.73
C GLY A 32 -12.80 -7.65 -8.54
N PHE A 33 -11.81 -6.78 -8.35
CA PHE A 33 -10.96 -6.84 -7.15
C PHE A 33 -11.71 -6.30 -5.93
N ARG A 34 -11.82 -7.08 -4.84
CA ARG A 34 -12.71 -6.73 -3.70
C ARG A 34 -12.03 -6.04 -2.52
N ASN A 35 -10.73 -6.21 -2.33
CA ASN A 35 -9.98 -5.72 -1.18
C ASN A 35 -8.94 -4.68 -1.65
N VAL A 36 -9.43 -3.55 -2.18
CA VAL A 36 -8.57 -2.50 -2.74
C VAL A 36 -8.49 -1.31 -1.80
N TYR A 37 -7.28 -0.95 -1.42
CA TYR A 37 -6.97 0.13 -0.49
C TYR A 37 -6.10 1.15 -1.18
N ILE A 38 -6.19 2.40 -0.73
CA ILE A 38 -5.25 3.46 -1.10
C ILE A 38 -4.54 3.92 0.17
N GLY A 39 -3.23 4.11 0.07
CA GLY A 39 -2.42 4.72 1.13
C GLY A 39 -1.46 5.73 0.51
N PHE A 40 -0.97 6.64 1.33
CA PHE A 40 -0.04 7.67 0.88
C PHE A 40 1.26 7.61 1.67
N ASN A 41 2.37 7.82 0.98
CA ASN A 41 3.68 7.88 1.62
C ASN A 41 3.71 9.04 2.63
N GLU A 42 3.23 10.22 2.25
CA GLU A 42 3.24 11.39 3.13
C GLU A 42 2.19 12.42 2.73
N THR A 43 2.04 13.49 3.51
CA THR A 43 1.19 14.69 3.25
C THR A 43 -0.32 14.45 3.22
N THR A 44 -0.79 13.34 2.65
CA THR A 44 -2.20 12.97 2.51
C THR A 44 -2.51 11.77 3.39
N TYR A 45 -3.69 11.74 4.01
CA TYR A 45 -4.16 10.59 4.77
C TYR A 45 -5.17 9.74 3.97
N PRO A 46 -5.22 8.41 4.21
CA PRO A 46 -4.47 7.67 5.23
C PRO A 46 -3.02 7.34 4.82
N LEU A 47 -2.10 7.23 5.80
CA LEU A 47 -0.71 6.86 5.53
C LEU A 47 -0.56 5.35 5.28
N VAL A 48 0.49 4.94 4.58
CA VAL A 48 0.75 3.53 4.22
C VAL A 48 0.70 2.60 5.44
N GLU A 49 1.31 3.00 6.54
CA GLU A 49 1.36 2.26 7.80
C GLU A 49 -0.03 2.08 8.43
N ASP A 50 -0.89 3.12 8.37
CA ASP A 50 -2.26 3.09 8.89
C ASP A 50 -3.11 2.12 8.06
N VAL A 51 -2.98 2.20 6.74
CA VAL A 51 -3.72 1.32 5.82
C VAL A 51 -3.28 -0.13 5.99
N LEU A 52 -1.99 -0.40 6.20
CA LEU A 52 -1.52 -1.76 6.47
C LEU A 52 -2.16 -2.30 7.76
N GLU A 53 -2.31 -1.47 8.79
CA GLU A 53 -3.02 -1.88 10.00
C GLU A 53 -4.49 -2.17 9.77
N ASP A 54 -5.17 -1.37 8.96
CA ASP A 54 -6.56 -1.59 8.60
C ASP A 54 -6.74 -2.87 7.77
N MET A 55 -5.85 -3.13 6.81
CA MET A 55 -5.82 -4.40 6.07
C MET A 55 -5.65 -5.60 7.03
N VAL A 56 -4.80 -5.50 8.05
CA VAL A 56 -4.61 -6.55 9.07
C VAL A 56 -5.87 -6.76 9.93
N LYS A 57 -6.59 -5.67 10.28
CA LYS A 57 -7.88 -5.75 10.98
C LYS A 57 -8.94 -6.43 10.11
N ASP A 58 -8.96 -6.11 8.82
CA ASP A 58 -9.86 -6.71 7.83
C ASP A 58 -9.53 -8.16 7.49
N GLY A 59 -8.50 -8.73 8.13
CA GLY A 59 -8.09 -10.13 7.97
C GLY A 59 -7.33 -10.40 6.67
N ILE A 60 -6.77 -9.37 6.03
CA ILE A 60 -5.82 -9.54 4.93
C ILE A 60 -4.54 -10.15 5.49
N ASP A 61 -4.08 -11.23 4.88
CA ASP A 61 -2.85 -11.94 5.23
C ASP A 61 -1.81 -11.93 4.09
N HIS A 62 -2.20 -11.42 2.92
CA HIS A 62 -1.33 -11.21 1.76
C HIS A 62 -1.62 -9.87 1.09
N VAL A 63 -0.66 -8.95 1.12
CA VAL A 63 -0.75 -7.60 0.54
C VAL A 63 0.08 -7.54 -0.75
N VAL A 64 -0.55 -7.07 -1.82
CA VAL A 64 0.13 -6.60 -3.02
C VAL A 64 0.19 -5.08 -2.96
N ALA A 65 1.36 -4.53 -2.65
CA ALA A 65 1.62 -3.11 -2.55
C ALA A 65 2.13 -2.59 -3.91
N ILE A 66 1.40 -1.64 -4.49
CA ILE A 66 1.65 -1.07 -5.82
C ILE A 66 1.93 0.43 -5.67
N PRO A 67 3.20 0.86 -5.66
CA PRO A 67 3.59 2.26 -5.77
C PRO A 67 3.08 2.84 -7.09
N PHE A 68 2.23 3.86 -6.99
CA PHE A 68 1.70 4.59 -8.13
C PHE A 68 2.60 5.78 -8.48
N PHE A 69 3.75 5.47 -9.08
CA PHE A 69 4.80 6.42 -9.45
C PHE A 69 5.21 6.21 -10.91
N ILE A 70 5.64 7.28 -11.58
CA ILE A 70 6.09 7.22 -12.98
C ILE A 70 7.49 6.59 -13.10
N ALA A 71 8.35 6.84 -12.12
CA ALA A 71 9.73 6.36 -12.13
C ALA A 71 10.11 5.80 -10.75
N CYS A 72 10.98 4.81 -10.76
CA CYS A 72 11.54 4.25 -9.54
C CYS A 72 12.59 5.21 -8.95
N GLY A 73 12.45 5.55 -7.68
CA GLY A 73 13.34 6.48 -6.96
C GLY A 73 13.53 6.06 -5.51
N LEU A 74 14.35 6.81 -4.77
CA LEU A 74 14.73 6.49 -3.38
C LEU A 74 13.51 6.23 -2.47
N HIS A 75 12.43 6.99 -2.62
CA HIS A 75 11.21 6.82 -1.84
C HIS A 75 10.58 5.43 -1.98
N ILE A 76 10.64 4.83 -3.17
CA ILE A 76 10.08 3.50 -3.45
C ILE A 76 11.01 2.41 -2.91
N MET A 77 12.32 2.60 -3.03
CA MET A 77 13.32 1.60 -2.66
C MET A 77 13.62 1.55 -1.16
N ARG A 78 13.33 2.62 -0.41
CA ARG A 78 13.66 2.74 1.01
C ARG A 78 12.44 3.04 1.88
N ASP A 79 11.80 4.19 1.65
CA ASP A 79 10.84 4.74 2.61
C ASP A 79 9.55 3.90 2.70
N ILE A 80 9.03 3.46 1.55
CA ILE A 80 7.83 2.60 1.51
C ILE A 80 8.11 1.22 2.16
N PRO A 81 9.17 0.47 1.79
CA PRO A 81 9.55 -0.76 2.48
C PRO A 81 9.65 -0.60 3.99
N GLU A 82 10.31 0.46 4.47
CA GLU A 82 10.50 0.73 5.89
C GLU A 82 9.17 0.95 6.63
N LYS A 83 8.26 1.74 6.06
CA LYS A 83 6.90 1.96 6.61
C LYS A 83 6.07 0.68 6.65
N LEU A 84 6.29 -0.21 5.68
CA LEU A 84 5.67 -1.54 5.63
C LEU A 84 6.35 -2.55 6.58
N GLY A 85 7.46 -2.18 7.23
CA GLY A 85 8.24 -3.06 8.10
C GLY A 85 9.06 -4.11 7.35
N MET A 86 9.32 -3.89 6.06
CA MET A 86 10.09 -4.79 5.21
C MET A 86 11.60 -4.54 5.36
N PRO A 87 12.44 -5.58 5.21
CA PRO A 87 13.89 -5.40 5.14
C PRO A 87 14.30 -4.49 3.98
N HIS A 88 15.39 -3.75 4.14
CA HIS A 88 15.90 -2.86 3.10
C HIS A 88 16.23 -3.64 1.81
N GLY A 89 15.79 -3.12 0.66
CA GLY A 89 16.00 -3.76 -0.65
C GLY A 89 15.15 -4.99 -0.92
N ALA A 90 14.28 -5.41 0.01
CA ALA A 90 13.36 -6.51 -0.22
C ALA A 90 12.12 -6.04 -1.00
N ASN A 91 11.77 -6.78 -2.04
CA ASN A 91 10.50 -6.64 -2.75
C ASN A 91 9.41 -7.59 -2.22
N LYS A 92 9.78 -8.55 -1.37
CA LYS A 92 8.84 -9.46 -0.70
C LYS A 92 9.29 -9.70 0.74
N ALA A 93 8.36 -9.70 1.68
CA ALA A 93 8.66 -9.98 3.07
C ALA A 93 7.44 -10.49 3.83
N SER A 94 7.67 -11.37 4.81
CA SER A 94 6.69 -11.66 5.84
C SER A 94 6.96 -10.77 7.04
N VAL A 95 6.01 -9.90 7.39
CA VAL A 95 6.15 -8.97 8.51
C VAL A 95 5.13 -9.33 9.60
N LYS A 96 5.48 -9.09 10.86
CA LYS A 96 4.57 -9.31 12.00
C LYS A 96 3.95 -7.98 12.41
N LYS A 97 2.65 -7.82 12.22
CA LYS A 97 1.90 -6.60 12.59
C LYS A 97 0.72 -6.99 13.48
N LYS A 98 0.61 -6.36 14.67
CA LYS A 98 -0.42 -6.65 15.68
C LYS A 98 -0.58 -8.15 16.00
N GLY A 99 0.54 -8.88 16.09
CA GLY A 99 0.55 -10.31 16.39
C GLY A 99 0.19 -11.24 15.23
N LYS A 100 -0.24 -10.70 14.07
CA LYS A 100 -0.50 -11.48 12.84
C LYS A 100 0.69 -11.39 11.90
N ASN A 101 0.97 -12.50 11.21
CA ASN A 101 1.93 -12.51 10.11
C ASN A 101 1.19 -12.09 8.83
N ILE A 102 1.75 -11.12 8.12
CA ILE A 102 1.23 -10.67 6.84
C ILE A 102 2.35 -10.73 5.81
N PHE A 103 2.07 -11.36 4.68
CA PHE A 103 2.99 -11.44 3.56
C PHE A 103 2.78 -10.23 2.64
N ILE A 104 3.85 -9.51 2.32
CA ILE A 104 3.81 -8.30 1.52
C ILE A 104 4.66 -8.52 0.27
N GLU A 105 4.10 -8.22 -0.90
CA GLU A 105 4.80 -8.10 -2.17
C GLU A 105 4.73 -6.64 -2.65
N LEU A 106 5.89 -5.99 -2.75
CA LEU A 106 6.06 -4.65 -3.31
C LEU A 106 6.43 -4.78 -4.79
N TRP A 107 5.60 -4.23 -5.66
CA TRP A 107 5.74 -4.29 -7.12
C TRP A 107 6.09 -2.95 -7.75
#